data_AF-A0A1Y2VDX5-F1
#
_entry.id   AF-A0A1Y2VDX5-F1
#
_cell.length_a   1.000
_cell.length_b   1.000
_cell.length_c   1.000
_cell.angle_alpha   90.00
_cell.angle_beta   90.00
_cell.angle_gamma   90.00
#
_symmetry.space_group_name_H-M   'P 1'
#
loop_
_entity.id
_entity.type
_entity.pdbx_description
1 polymer ?
#
loop_
_entity_poly.entity_id
_entity_poly.type
_entity_poly.pdbx_seq_one_letter_code
_entity_poly.pdbx_strand_id
1 'polypeptide(L)'
;MALRGKSRGGRDRRGGRGGGTGGGGAPQNREVLISKALSSLLRHQAENAGIKLDAEGYAPLDKVLQWQRLRALNPTFDEIRRSVADNAKQRFAMKPKDPSTEPGSGSDDPAAWLIRANQGHSIKLADEALHTPVTLEKGNIPEVVVHGTYFAFWPAIVAAGGLKKMGRQHVHFGTGLLPEDDGEEDVDADGKPRVVSGMRSDAELLVFADVEKSLRDGGIKWWISANGVVLTDGNEEGIVPLKYFKEVRGRRQGVGTLWRDGEKVADLPSEIVAKVPMGKGRGGSSGRRGGRGGRRGGRGRGGDR
;
A
#
# COMPACT_ATOMS: atom_id res chain seq x y z
N MET A 1 -24.41 -13.16 76.07
CA MET A 1 -24.92 -11.94 76.72
C MET A 1 -24.04 -10.76 76.32
N ALA A 2 -24.68 -9.68 75.84
CA ALA A 2 -24.31 -8.25 75.90
C ALA A 2 -22.81 -7.85 75.93
N LEU A 3 -22.22 -7.12 74.96
CA LEU A 3 -22.44 -5.74 74.44
C LEU A 3 -21.27 -4.82 74.85
N ARG A 4 -20.59 -4.24 73.85
CA ARG A 4 -19.93 -2.90 73.76
C ARG A 4 -19.02 -2.91 72.52
N GLY A 5 -19.02 -1.99 71.55
CA GLY A 5 -19.68 -0.70 71.36
C GLY A 5 -18.64 0.38 70.93
N LYS A 6 -18.70 0.81 69.66
CA LYS A 6 -18.15 2.07 69.03
C LYS A 6 -16.60 2.16 68.91
N SER A 7 -15.95 2.80 67.92
CA SER A 7 -16.33 3.67 66.79
C SER A 7 -15.14 3.84 65.80
N ARG A 8 -15.46 4.02 64.51
CA ARG A 8 -14.89 4.93 63.48
C ARG A 8 -13.38 4.99 63.19
N GLY A 9 -13.07 4.78 61.90
CA GLY A 9 -11.83 5.21 61.24
C GLY A 9 -11.81 4.85 59.75
N GLY A 10 -12.69 5.46 58.95
CA GLY A 10 -12.66 5.31 57.48
C GLY A 10 -11.47 6.06 56.87
N ARG A 11 -10.71 5.38 56.00
CA ARG A 11 -9.82 6.03 55.03
C ARG A 11 -10.07 5.46 53.65
N ASP A 12 -10.59 6.34 52.80
CA ASP A 12 -10.57 6.25 51.35
C ASP A 12 -9.15 6.02 50.84
N ARG A 13 -8.96 4.97 50.02
CA ARG A 13 -7.95 4.96 48.95
C ARG A 13 -8.50 4.22 47.73
N ARG A 14 -9.02 5.00 46.78
CA ARG A 14 -9.24 4.62 45.39
C ARG A 14 -7.90 4.15 44.80
N GLY A 15 -7.73 2.84 44.64
CA GLY A 15 -6.66 2.26 43.83
C GLY A 15 -7.01 2.41 42.35
N GLY A 16 -6.29 3.30 41.67
CA GLY A 16 -6.48 3.61 40.25
C GLY A 16 -6.24 2.40 39.35
N ARG A 17 -7.15 2.22 38.39
CA ARG A 17 -6.94 1.40 37.19
C ARG A 17 -5.79 2.02 36.39
N GLY A 18 -4.61 1.41 36.49
CA GLY A 18 -3.53 1.61 35.53
C GLY A 18 -3.95 1.00 34.19
N GLY A 19 -4.62 1.81 33.35
CA GLY A 19 -4.82 1.50 31.95
C GLY A 19 -3.48 1.57 31.25
N GLY A 20 -2.86 0.40 31.03
CA GLY A 20 -1.74 0.25 30.12
C GLY A 20 -2.23 0.46 28.69
N THR A 21 -2.32 1.72 28.25
CA THR A 21 -2.30 2.07 26.84
C THR A 21 -0.89 1.86 26.33
N GLY A 22 -0.69 0.71 25.70
CA GLY A 22 0.53 0.37 24.99
C GLY A 22 0.74 1.24 23.75
N GLY A 23 1.98 1.21 23.28
CA GLY A 23 2.34 1.53 21.90
C GLY A 23 2.62 3.00 21.63
N GLY A 24 3.56 3.60 22.38
CA GLY A 24 4.27 4.79 21.93
C GLY A 24 5.07 4.47 20.67
N GLY A 25 4.42 4.52 19.51
CA GLY A 25 5.11 4.51 18.22
C GLY A 25 5.95 5.77 18.13
N ALA A 26 7.23 5.61 17.75
CA ALA A 26 8.12 6.72 17.45
C ALA A 26 7.40 7.77 16.57
N PRO A 27 7.64 9.08 16.77
CA PRO A 27 7.01 10.11 15.96
C PRO A 27 7.23 9.80 14.48
N GLN A 28 6.15 9.55 13.74
CA GLN A 28 6.25 9.30 12.30
C GLN A 28 6.90 10.53 11.68
N ASN A 29 8.00 10.33 10.94
CA ASN A 29 8.69 11.40 10.24
C ASN A 29 7.66 12.22 9.42
N ARG A 30 7.66 13.54 9.58
CA ARG A 30 6.68 14.47 9.00
C ARG A 30 6.49 14.23 7.50
N GLU A 31 7.56 13.93 6.81
CA GLU A 31 7.58 13.59 5.38
C GLU A 31 6.73 12.34 5.05
N VAL A 32 6.79 11.30 5.90
CA VAL A 32 5.99 10.08 5.74
C VAL A 32 4.51 10.37 5.91
N LEU A 33 4.13 11.29 6.81
CA LEU A 33 2.75 11.71 7.00
C LEU A 33 2.22 12.46 5.78
N ILE A 34 3.01 13.38 5.23
CA ILE A 34 2.69 14.11 3.99
C ILE A 34 2.52 13.12 2.83
N SER A 35 3.46 12.20 2.64
CA SER A 35 3.40 11.19 1.58
C SER A 35 2.19 10.26 1.70
N LYS A 36 1.81 9.87 2.93
CA LYS A 36 0.59 9.07 3.16
C LYS A 36 -0.68 9.87 2.86
N ALA A 37 -0.73 11.14 3.25
CA ALA A 37 -1.87 12.00 2.98
C ALA A 37 -2.04 12.24 1.46
N LEU A 38 -0.97 12.59 0.75
CA LEU A 38 -0.97 12.73 -0.71
C LEU A 38 -1.41 11.44 -1.40
N SER A 39 -0.86 10.28 -0.99
CA SER A 39 -1.25 8.99 -1.55
C SER A 39 -2.73 8.69 -1.32
N SER A 40 -3.24 8.96 -0.11
CA SER A 40 -4.65 8.74 0.22
C SER A 40 -5.58 9.62 -0.61
N LEU A 41 -5.21 10.88 -0.83
CA LEU A 41 -6.02 11.81 -1.61
C LEU A 41 -6.04 11.42 -3.08
N LEU A 42 -4.86 11.41 -3.70
CA LEU A 42 -4.71 11.27 -5.15
C LEU A 42 -5.17 9.90 -5.66
N ARG A 43 -5.08 8.84 -4.84
CA ARG A 43 -5.46 7.48 -5.26
C ARG A 43 -6.91 7.10 -4.97
N HIS A 44 -7.51 7.69 -3.94
CA HIS A 44 -8.77 7.18 -3.37
C HIS A 44 -9.81 8.24 -3.03
N GLN A 45 -9.41 9.46 -2.70
CA GLN A 45 -10.31 10.45 -2.09
C GLN A 45 -10.47 11.73 -2.91
N ALA A 46 -9.87 11.83 -4.11
CA ALA A 46 -9.93 13.04 -4.93
C ALA A 46 -11.37 13.44 -5.24
N GLU A 47 -12.20 12.50 -5.72
CA GLU A 47 -13.62 12.74 -5.99
C GLU A 47 -14.40 13.16 -4.74
N ASN A 48 -14.21 12.45 -3.62
CA ASN A 48 -14.86 12.77 -2.33
C ASN A 48 -14.42 14.15 -1.79
N ALA A 49 -13.20 14.58 -2.11
CA ALA A 49 -12.66 15.87 -1.74
C ALA A 49 -13.10 17.00 -2.70
N GLY A 50 -13.90 16.68 -3.74
CA GLY A 50 -14.32 17.63 -4.77
C GLY A 50 -13.19 18.05 -5.72
N ILE A 51 -12.09 17.28 -5.76
CA ILE A 51 -10.94 17.53 -6.62
C ILE A 51 -11.09 16.69 -7.87
N LYS A 52 -11.26 17.37 -9.01
CA LYS A 52 -11.31 16.71 -10.31
C LYS A 52 -9.88 16.41 -10.77
N LEU A 53 -9.64 15.14 -11.10
CA LEU A 53 -8.42 14.69 -11.77
C LEU A 53 -8.62 14.86 -13.28
N ASP A 54 -7.57 15.28 -13.98
CA ASP A 54 -7.58 15.30 -15.45
C ASP A 54 -7.44 13.87 -16.03
N ALA A 55 -7.44 13.75 -17.36
CA ALA A 55 -7.30 12.47 -18.05
C ALA A 55 -6.00 11.73 -17.71
N GLU A 56 -4.97 12.47 -17.30
CA GLU A 56 -3.65 11.94 -16.90
C GLU A 56 -3.53 11.72 -15.37
N GLY A 57 -4.60 11.95 -14.61
CA GLY A 57 -4.64 11.78 -13.16
C GLY A 57 -4.04 12.94 -12.34
N TYR A 58 -3.75 14.08 -12.98
CA TYR A 58 -3.24 15.27 -12.29
C TYR A 58 -4.35 16.07 -11.63
N ALA A 59 -4.03 16.59 -10.45
CA ALA A 59 -4.83 17.51 -9.67
C ALA A 59 -4.12 18.86 -9.52
N PRO A 60 -4.86 19.99 -9.47
CA PRO A 60 -4.32 21.28 -9.05
C PRO A 60 -3.74 21.22 -7.63
N LEU A 61 -2.46 21.59 -7.46
CA LEU A 61 -1.77 21.45 -6.18
C LEU A 61 -2.37 22.38 -5.11
N ASP A 62 -2.82 23.59 -5.47
CA ASP A 62 -3.55 24.50 -4.58
C ASP A 62 -4.79 23.83 -3.95
N LYS A 63 -5.56 23.08 -4.73
CA LYS A 63 -6.75 22.35 -4.25
C LYS A 63 -6.37 21.15 -3.39
N VAL A 64 -5.29 20.46 -3.75
CA VAL A 64 -4.75 19.34 -2.96
C VAL A 64 -4.34 19.81 -1.56
N LEU A 65 -3.66 20.95 -1.45
CA LEU A 65 -3.21 21.52 -0.18
C LEU A 65 -4.37 21.99 0.72
N GLN A 66 -5.53 22.33 0.14
CA GLN A 66 -6.73 22.69 0.89
C GLN A 66 -7.46 21.49 1.51
N TRP A 67 -7.11 20.26 1.14
CA TRP A 67 -7.75 19.07 1.70
C TRP A 67 -7.47 18.95 3.20
N GLN A 68 -8.52 18.72 4.01
CA GLN A 68 -8.48 18.79 5.48
C GLN A 68 -7.27 18.13 6.13
N ARG A 69 -6.87 16.94 5.66
CA ARG A 69 -5.72 16.20 6.21
C ARG A 69 -4.37 16.79 5.82
N LEU A 70 -4.23 17.34 4.62
CA LEU A 70 -3.00 18.03 4.18
C LEU A 70 -2.93 19.43 4.80
N ARG A 71 -4.05 20.16 4.82
CA ARG A 71 -4.19 21.45 5.47
C ARG A 71 -3.80 21.40 6.96
N ALA A 72 -4.18 20.32 7.66
CA ALA A 72 -3.81 20.12 9.06
C ALA A 72 -2.29 19.92 9.27
N LEU A 73 -1.58 19.40 8.26
CA LEU A 73 -0.12 19.27 8.29
C LEU A 73 0.59 20.56 7.87
N ASN A 74 -0.11 21.43 7.14
CA ASN A 74 0.37 22.69 6.58
C ASN A 74 1.77 22.54 5.93
N PRO A 75 1.91 21.69 4.90
CA PRO A 75 3.18 21.47 4.25
C PRO A 75 3.57 22.68 3.39
N THR A 76 4.85 23.02 3.42
CA THR A 76 5.44 24.02 2.51
C THR A 76 5.59 23.47 1.10
N PHE A 77 5.70 24.34 0.09
CA PHE A 77 5.93 23.92 -1.29
C PHE A 77 7.20 23.05 -1.42
N ASP A 78 8.29 23.44 -0.76
CA ASP A 78 9.54 22.67 -0.72
C ASP A 78 9.40 21.29 -0.09
N GLU A 79 8.53 21.12 0.92
CA GLU A 79 8.24 19.80 1.49
C GLU A 79 7.48 18.92 0.50
N ILE A 80 6.60 19.48 -0.32
CA ILE A 80 5.93 18.75 -1.39
C ILE A 80 6.91 18.40 -2.50
N ARG A 81 7.73 19.35 -2.96
CA ARG A 81 8.74 19.14 -3.99
C ARG A 81 9.73 18.05 -3.58
N ARG A 82 10.22 18.08 -2.34
CA ARG A 82 11.03 16.98 -1.76
C ARG A 82 10.27 15.67 -1.69
N SER A 83 9.00 15.68 -1.26
CA SER A 83 8.16 14.46 -1.25
C SER A 83 7.95 13.84 -2.64
N VAL A 84 8.12 14.61 -3.72
CA VAL A 84 8.15 14.14 -5.10
C VAL A 84 9.55 13.66 -5.50
N ALA A 85 10.59 14.45 -5.25
CA ALA A 85 11.97 14.17 -5.63
C ALA A 85 12.62 13.03 -4.83
N ASP A 86 12.59 13.12 -3.49
CA ASP A 86 13.28 12.22 -2.54
C ASP A 86 12.43 10.99 -2.19
N ASN A 87 11.32 10.77 -2.89
CA ASN A 87 10.49 9.63 -2.61
C ASN A 87 11.23 8.36 -3.04
N ALA A 88 11.67 7.57 -2.06
CA ALA A 88 12.28 6.26 -2.26
C ALA A 88 11.45 5.30 -3.15
N LYS A 89 10.17 5.59 -3.41
CA LYS A 89 9.32 4.81 -4.32
C LYS A 89 8.78 5.58 -5.52
N GLN A 90 9.26 6.81 -5.77
CA GLN A 90 8.84 7.70 -6.86
C GLN A 90 7.31 7.69 -7.01
N ARG A 91 6.59 8.05 -5.93
CA ARG A 91 5.14 7.83 -5.81
C ARG A 91 4.29 8.88 -6.51
N PHE A 92 4.88 10.04 -6.79
CA PHE A 92 4.19 11.21 -7.31
C PHE A 92 4.97 11.78 -8.49
N ALA A 93 4.27 12.53 -9.33
CA ALA A 93 4.87 13.37 -10.35
C ALA A 93 4.23 14.75 -10.28
N MET A 94 5.02 15.77 -10.59
CA MET A 94 4.59 17.16 -10.66
C MET A 94 4.96 17.75 -12.02
N LYS A 95 4.08 18.60 -12.55
CA LYS A 95 4.33 19.39 -13.74
C LYS A 95 3.77 20.81 -13.59
N PRO A 96 4.31 21.81 -14.29
CA PRO A 96 3.69 23.12 -14.38
C PRO A 96 2.27 23.00 -14.95
N LYS A 97 1.36 23.81 -14.45
CA LYS A 97 -0.01 23.92 -14.95
C LYS A 97 -0.05 24.57 -16.33
N ASP A 98 0.86 25.51 -16.57
CA ASP A 98 1.08 26.13 -17.89
C ASP A 98 2.29 25.46 -18.58
N PRO A 99 2.07 24.72 -19.68
CA PRO A 99 3.14 24.04 -20.40
C PRO A 99 4.13 24.99 -21.11
N SER A 100 3.82 26.29 -21.21
CA SER A 100 4.74 27.32 -21.72
C SER A 100 5.74 27.81 -20.67
N THR A 101 5.64 27.32 -19.44
CA THR A 101 6.62 27.64 -18.39
C THR A 101 7.96 26.95 -18.68
N GLU A 102 9.01 27.75 -18.89
CA GLU A 102 10.36 27.26 -19.10
C GLU A 102 10.83 26.30 -17.99
N PRO A 103 11.46 25.16 -18.33
CA PRO A 103 12.03 24.23 -17.35
C PRO A 103 13.05 24.96 -16.45
N GLY A 104 12.74 25.08 -15.16
CA GLY A 104 13.58 25.77 -14.17
C GLY A 104 13.13 27.19 -13.79
N SER A 105 12.13 27.76 -14.48
CA SER A 105 11.48 29.04 -14.11
C SER A 105 10.22 28.84 -13.26
N GLY A 106 10.08 27.67 -12.62
CA GLY A 106 8.87 27.31 -11.88
C GLY A 106 8.61 28.26 -10.72
N SER A 107 7.42 28.87 -10.70
CA SER A 107 6.92 29.63 -9.55
C SER A 107 6.84 28.75 -8.31
N ASP A 108 7.19 29.25 -7.13
CA ASP A 108 6.96 28.53 -5.86
C ASP A 108 5.49 28.56 -5.42
N ASP A 109 4.62 29.20 -6.19
CA ASP A 109 3.17 29.23 -5.95
C ASP A 109 2.54 27.86 -6.28
N PRO A 110 1.94 27.16 -5.30
CA PRO A 110 1.22 25.91 -5.53
C PRO A 110 0.15 25.99 -6.62
N ALA A 111 -0.44 27.16 -6.90
CA ALA A 111 -1.45 27.32 -7.94
C ALA A 111 -0.88 27.14 -9.37
N ALA A 112 0.43 27.27 -9.54
CA ALA A 112 1.13 27.07 -10.81
C ALA A 112 1.45 25.59 -11.09
N TRP A 113 1.12 24.66 -10.20
CA TRP A 113 1.53 23.25 -10.30
C TRP A 113 0.36 22.28 -10.32
N LEU A 114 0.60 21.18 -11.04
CA LEU A 114 -0.21 20.00 -11.06
C LEU A 114 0.55 18.85 -10.40
N ILE A 115 -0.15 18.03 -9.62
CA ILE A 115 0.42 16.83 -8.96
C ILE A 115 -0.46 15.60 -9.21
N ARG A 116 0.17 14.45 -9.44
CA ARG A 116 -0.52 13.15 -9.53
C ARG A 116 0.15 12.09 -8.68
N ALA A 117 -0.57 11.02 -8.39
CA ALA A 117 0.06 9.77 -8.00
C ALA A 117 0.54 9.04 -9.26
N ASN A 118 1.72 8.41 -9.18
CA ASN A 118 2.25 7.66 -10.30
C ASN A 118 1.50 6.34 -10.49
N GLN A 119 1.00 5.75 -9.39
CA GLN A 119 0.47 4.39 -9.35
C GLN A 119 -0.58 4.20 -8.25
N GLY A 120 -1.40 3.15 -8.38
CA GLY A 120 -2.29 2.66 -7.33
C GLY A 120 -3.61 3.41 -7.17
N HIS A 121 -4.12 4.03 -8.22
CA HIS A 121 -5.47 4.57 -8.24
C HIS A 121 -6.48 3.44 -8.02
N SER A 122 -7.57 3.74 -7.32
CA SER A 122 -8.79 2.94 -7.35
C SER A 122 -9.92 3.68 -8.08
N ILE A 123 -9.61 4.88 -8.56
CA ILE A 123 -10.49 5.76 -9.34
C ILE A 123 -10.30 5.34 -10.80
N LYS A 124 -11.41 5.21 -11.56
CA LYS A 124 -11.37 4.86 -12.99
C LYS A 124 -10.81 6.03 -13.81
N LEU A 125 -9.51 6.26 -13.70
CA LEU A 125 -8.76 7.03 -14.69
C LEU A 125 -8.53 6.15 -15.90
N ALA A 126 -8.37 6.76 -17.07
CA ALA A 126 -7.92 6.06 -18.27
C ALA A 126 -6.42 5.69 -18.11
N ASP A 127 -6.12 4.77 -17.18
CA ASP A 127 -4.77 4.30 -16.85
C ASP A 127 -4.03 3.77 -18.09
N GLU A 128 -4.76 3.30 -19.10
CA GLU A 128 -4.22 2.80 -20.38
C GLU A 128 -3.44 3.87 -21.16
N ALA A 129 -3.79 5.16 -21.06
CA ALA A 129 -3.09 6.25 -21.75
C ALA A 129 -1.79 6.67 -21.05
N LEU A 130 -1.56 6.19 -19.82
CA LEU A 130 -0.47 6.63 -18.95
C LEU A 130 0.67 5.62 -18.83
N HIS A 131 0.53 4.46 -19.47
CA HIS A 131 1.49 3.38 -19.35
C HIS A 131 2.03 2.99 -20.71
N THR A 132 3.33 2.73 -20.77
CA THR A 132 3.97 2.29 -22.00
C THR A 132 3.66 0.81 -22.18
N PRO A 133 3.00 0.38 -23.27
CA PRO A 133 2.72 -1.03 -23.49
C PRO A 133 4.03 -1.80 -23.65
N VAL A 134 4.11 -2.96 -23.01
CA VAL A 134 5.21 -3.91 -23.15
C VAL A 134 4.84 -4.89 -24.24
N THR A 135 5.64 -4.94 -25.30
CA THR A 135 5.38 -5.83 -26.44
C THR A 135 6.68 -6.44 -26.96
N LEU A 136 6.57 -7.57 -27.63
CA LEU A 136 7.72 -8.27 -28.20
C LEU A 136 8.40 -7.41 -29.29
N GLU A 137 7.61 -6.69 -30.09
CA GLU A 137 8.10 -5.87 -31.20
C GLU A 137 8.92 -4.66 -30.71
N LYS A 138 8.57 -4.11 -29.55
CA LYS A 138 9.29 -2.99 -28.94
C LYS A 138 10.55 -3.43 -28.20
N GLY A 139 10.70 -4.71 -27.89
CA GLY A 139 11.83 -5.23 -27.12
C GLY A 139 12.01 -4.57 -25.75
N ASN A 140 10.95 -3.96 -25.20
CA ASN A 140 11.00 -3.17 -23.97
C ASN A 140 10.63 -4.01 -22.73
N ILE A 141 10.83 -5.33 -22.80
CA ILE A 141 10.57 -6.25 -21.69
C ILE A 141 11.71 -6.09 -20.68
N PRO A 142 11.42 -5.74 -19.41
CA PRO A 142 12.45 -5.66 -18.39
C PRO A 142 13.07 -7.04 -18.13
N GLU A 143 14.38 -7.08 -17.87
CA GLU A 143 15.10 -8.32 -17.59
C GLU A 143 14.57 -9.03 -16.34
N VAL A 144 14.17 -8.25 -15.34
CA VAL A 144 13.60 -8.74 -14.09
C VAL A 144 12.19 -8.21 -13.95
N VAL A 145 11.23 -9.11 -13.70
CA VAL A 145 9.83 -8.76 -13.37
C VAL A 145 9.43 -9.59 -12.17
N VAL A 146 9.38 -8.97 -10.99
CA VAL A 146 9.24 -9.68 -9.70
C VAL A 146 8.08 -9.16 -8.86
N HIS A 147 7.34 -10.09 -8.26
CA HIS A 147 6.29 -9.80 -7.30
C HIS A 147 6.65 -10.32 -5.92
N GLY A 148 6.66 -9.43 -4.92
CA GLY A 148 6.90 -9.78 -3.53
C GLY A 148 5.61 -10.16 -2.80
N THR A 149 5.58 -11.34 -2.22
CA THR A 149 4.47 -11.84 -1.39
C THR A 149 4.98 -12.41 -0.06
N TYR A 150 4.08 -12.99 0.72
CA TYR A 150 4.36 -13.53 2.05
C TYR A 150 3.99 -15.02 2.10
N PHE A 151 4.66 -15.78 2.95
CA PHE A 151 4.43 -17.22 3.11
C PHE A 151 2.96 -17.53 3.42
N ALA A 152 2.32 -16.68 4.23
CA ALA A 152 0.91 -16.80 4.61
C ALA A 152 -0.08 -16.74 3.42
N PHE A 153 0.29 -16.09 2.31
CA PHE A 153 -0.59 -15.97 1.15
C PHE A 153 -0.26 -16.96 0.03
N TRP A 154 0.88 -17.64 0.11
CA TRP A 154 1.34 -18.55 -0.94
C TRP A 154 0.37 -19.70 -1.24
N PRO A 155 -0.18 -20.43 -0.24
CA PRO A 155 -1.15 -21.49 -0.51
C PRO A 155 -2.39 -20.98 -1.25
N ALA A 156 -2.86 -19.77 -0.92
CA ALA A 156 -4.00 -19.16 -1.58
C ALA A 156 -3.70 -18.72 -3.02
N ILE A 157 -2.47 -18.29 -3.31
CA ILE A 157 -2.01 -17.96 -4.67
C ILE A 157 -2.00 -19.22 -5.54
N VAL A 158 -1.42 -20.31 -5.02
CA VAL A 158 -1.38 -21.60 -5.72
C VAL A 158 -2.80 -22.13 -5.95
N ALA A 159 -3.65 -22.14 -4.92
CA ALA A 159 -5.04 -22.61 -5.04
C ALA A 159 -5.90 -21.76 -5.99
N ALA A 160 -5.59 -20.47 -6.11
CA ALA A 160 -6.24 -19.57 -7.06
C ALA A 160 -5.74 -19.74 -8.50
N GLY A 161 -4.70 -20.57 -8.73
CA GLY A 161 -4.08 -20.74 -10.05
C GLY A 161 -3.15 -19.61 -10.46
N GLY A 162 -2.79 -18.68 -9.56
CA GLY A 162 -1.89 -17.56 -9.87
C GLY A 162 -2.10 -16.30 -9.04
N LEU A 163 -1.42 -15.21 -9.45
CA LEU A 163 -1.51 -13.90 -8.79
C LEU A 163 -2.74 -13.12 -9.25
N LYS A 164 -3.56 -12.67 -8.31
CA LYS A 164 -4.76 -11.85 -8.57
C LYS A 164 -4.50 -10.37 -8.36
N LYS A 165 -5.16 -9.51 -9.14
CA LYS A 165 -5.17 -8.04 -8.91
C LYS A 165 -5.83 -7.64 -7.58
N MET A 166 -6.66 -8.52 -7.01
CA MET A 166 -7.41 -8.30 -5.76
C MET A 166 -8.25 -7.01 -5.87
N GLY A 167 -8.14 -6.10 -4.90
CA GLY A 167 -8.86 -4.81 -4.93
C GLY A 167 -8.19 -3.71 -5.77
N ARG A 168 -7.16 -4.02 -6.56
CA ARG A 168 -6.49 -3.07 -7.47
C ARG A 168 -6.92 -3.29 -8.92
N GLN A 169 -6.65 -2.31 -9.78
CA GLN A 169 -6.87 -2.43 -11.22
C GLN A 169 -5.88 -3.42 -11.87
N HIS A 170 -4.60 -3.34 -11.49
CA HIS A 170 -3.54 -4.20 -12.05
C HIS A 170 -2.79 -4.99 -10.97
N VAL A 171 -2.22 -6.13 -11.36
CA VAL A 171 -1.13 -6.79 -10.62
C VAL A 171 0.14 -5.98 -10.84
N HIS A 172 0.90 -5.72 -9.78
CA HIS A 172 2.10 -4.90 -9.82
C HIS A 172 3.35 -5.75 -9.63
N PHE A 173 4.37 -5.48 -10.43
CA PHE A 173 5.68 -6.13 -10.40
C PHE A 173 6.78 -5.07 -10.35
N GLY A 174 7.79 -5.31 -9.53
CA GLY A 174 9.04 -4.52 -9.56
C GLY A 174 9.95 -4.99 -10.69
N THR A 175 10.85 -4.10 -11.11
CA THR A 175 11.80 -4.33 -12.23
C THR A 175 13.25 -4.56 -11.80
N GLY A 176 13.44 -4.91 -10.54
CA GLY A 176 14.76 -5.12 -9.95
C GLY A 176 14.72 -6.19 -8.85
N LEU A 177 15.80 -6.32 -8.08
CA LEU A 177 15.84 -7.18 -6.90
C LEU A 177 15.89 -6.36 -5.59
N LEU A 178 15.27 -6.86 -4.53
CA LEU A 178 15.48 -6.28 -3.19
C LEU A 178 16.84 -6.76 -2.69
N PRO A 179 17.59 -5.92 -1.95
CA PRO A 179 18.83 -6.37 -1.33
C PRO A 179 18.60 -7.60 -0.46
N GLU A 180 19.59 -8.49 -0.41
CA GLU A 180 19.78 -9.36 0.75
C GLU A 180 20.04 -8.43 1.96
N ASP A 181 19.72 -8.85 3.19
CA ASP A 181 19.63 -7.94 4.35
C ASP A 181 20.99 -7.28 4.78
N ASP A 182 22.04 -7.27 3.94
CA ASP A 182 23.43 -6.91 4.27
C ASP A 182 24.18 -5.91 3.34
N GLY A 183 23.57 -5.21 2.36
CA GLY A 183 24.33 -4.32 1.46
C GLY A 183 23.71 -2.96 1.10
N GLU A 184 24.51 -1.88 1.19
CA GLU A 184 24.20 -0.47 0.87
C GLU A 184 24.40 -0.07 -0.60
N GLU A 185 24.55 -1.02 -1.53
CA GLU A 185 24.78 -0.71 -2.96
C GLU A 185 23.48 -0.66 -3.80
N ASP A 186 23.46 0.19 -4.84
CA ASP A 186 22.31 0.35 -5.77
C ASP A 186 22.16 -0.80 -6.77
N VAL A 187 23.04 -1.79 -6.66
CA VAL A 187 23.02 -3.08 -7.35
C VAL A 187 23.13 -4.19 -6.31
N ASP A 188 22.51 -5.35 -6.56
CA ASP A 188 22.75 -6.53 -5.72
C ASP A 188 24.15 -7.14 -5.97
N ALA A 189 24.50 -8.19 -5.24
CA ALA A 189 25.77 -8.90 -5.37
C ALA A 189 26.05 -9.44 -6.80
N ASP A 190 25.03 -9.55 -7.64
CA ASP A 190 25.11 -9.98 -9.04
C ASP A 190 25.07 -8.80 -10.02
N GLY A 191 25.13 -7.56 -9.54
CA GLY A 191 25.12 -6.35 -10.38
C GLY A 191 23.74 -5.93 -10.89
N LYS A 192 22.63 -6.50 -10.38
CA LYS A 192 21.28 -6.23 -10.88
C LYS A 192 20.64 -5.02 -10.21
N PRO A 193 19.82 -4.25 -10.96
CA PRO A 193 19.21 -3.03 -10.45
C PRO A 193 18.33 -3.29 -9.23
N ARG A 194 18.45 -2.43 -8.22
CA ARG A 194 17.66 -2.45 -6.99
C ARG A 194 16.17 -2.14 -7.25
N VAL A 195 15.25 -2.82 -6.55
CA VAL A 195 13.82 -2.44 -6.57
C VAL A 195 13.60 -1.13 -5.83
N VAL A 196 13.45 -0.05 -6.59
CA VAL A 196 13.03 1.26 -6.09
C VAL A 196 11.52 1.27 -5.82
N SER A 197 10.71 0.64 -6.68
CA SER A 197 9.24 0.67 -6.57
C SER A 197 8.57 -0.63 -7.03
N GLY A 198 7.35 -0.89 -6.56
CA GLY A 198 6.57 -2.08 -6.95
C GLY A 198 6.60 -3.25 -5.95
N MET A 199 7.58 -3.32 -5.04
CA MET A 199 7.68 -4.39 -4.03
C MET A 199 7.72 -3.86 -2.59
N ARG A 200 7.25 -4.68 -1.63
CA ARG A 200 7.39 -4.38 -0.21
C ARG A 200 8.74 -4.89 0.29
N SER A 201 9.45 -4.09 1.08
CA SER A 201 10.78 -4.42 1.61
C SER A 201 10.77 -5.61 2.59
N ASP A 202 9.62 -5.90 3.19
CA ASP A 202 9.40 -7.02 4.10
C ASP A 202 8.81 -8.26 3.41
N ALA A 203 8.79 -8.30 2.07
CA ALA A 203 8.36 -9.49 1.34
C ALA A 203 9.25 -10.71 1.68
N GLU A 204 8.61 -11.86 1.83
CA GLU A 204 9.25 -13.11 2.24
C GLU A 204 9.44 -14.08 1.07
N LEU A 205 8.59 -13.96 0.04
CA LEU A 205 8.63 -14.74 -1.20
C LEU A 205 8.75 -13.79 -2.39
N LEU A 206 9.57 -14.20 -3.36
CA LEU A 206 9.74 -13.53 -4.64
C LEU A 206 9.19 -14.43 -5.74
N VAL A 207 8.27 -13.88 -6.54
CA VAL A 207 7.67 -14.54 -7.71
C VAL A 207 8.16 -13.82 -8.95
N PHE A 208 9.00 -14.47 -9.75
CA PHE A 208 9.48 -13.97 -11.03
C PHE A 208 8.51 -14.35 -12.14
N ALA A 209 8.05 -13.36 -12.90
CA ALA A 209 7.17 -13.57 -14.03
C ALA A 209 7.95 -13.65 -15.34
N ASP A 210 7.58 -14.63 -16.17
CA ASP A 210 8.02 -14.75 -17.55
C ASP A 210 7.08 -13.95 -18.46
N VAL A 211 7.39 -12.66 -18.60
CA VAL A 211 6.60 -11.73 -19.44
C VAL A 211 6.73 -12.08 -20.91
N GLU A 212 7.88 -12.57 -21.35
CA GLU A 212 8.11 -12.93 -22.74
C GLU A 212 7.23 -14.12 -23.16
N LYS A 213 7.21 -15.19 -22.37
CA LYS A 213 6.32 -16.33 -22.59
C LYS A 213 4.85 -15.91 -22.53
N SER A 214 4.50 -15.02 -21.59
CA SER A 214 3.14 -14.49 -21.49
C SER A 214 2.71 -13.68 -22.71
N LEU A 215 3.61 -12.92 -23.33
CA LEU A 215 3.32 -12.14 -24.53
C LEU A 215 3.23 -13.02 -25.77
N ARG A 216 4.09 -14.05 -25.88
CA ARG A 216 4.03 -15.04 -26.97
C ARG A 216 2.72 -15.83 -26.98
N ASP A 217 2.20 -16.17 -25.80
CA ASP A 217 0.89 -16.85 -25.65
C ASP A 217 -0.29 -15.92 -25.97
N GLY A 218 -0.09 -14.59 -26.02
CA GLY A 218 -1.08 -13.60 -26.44
C GLY A 218 -2.27 -13.38 -25.49
N GLY A 219 -2.30 -14.01 -24.31
CA GLY A 219 -3.45 -14.01 -23.40
C GLY A 219 -3.45 -12.93 -22.31
N ILE A 220 -2.38 -12.14 -22.18
CA ILE A 220 -2.22 -11.15 -21.11
C ILE A 220 -1.52 -9.91 -21.65
N LYS A 221 -2.02 -8.74 -21.25
CA LYS A 221 -1.43 -7.44 -21.57
C LYS A 221 -0.53 -6.95 -20.43
N TRP A 222 0.56 -6.29 -20.81
CA TRP A 222 1.56 -5.78 -19.90
C TRP A 222 1.89 -4.33 -20.22
N TRP A 223 2.16 -3.54 -19.19
CA TRP A 223 2.57 -2.15 -19.33
C TRP A 223 3.66 -1.79 -18.33
N ILE A 224 4.45 -0.78 -18.65
CA ILE A 224 5.41 -0.14 -17.75
C ILE A 224 4.87 1.25 -17.40
N SER A 225 4.79 1.51 -16.10
CA SER A 225 4.47 2.84 -15.60
C SER A 225 5.67 3.79 -15.68
N ALA A 226 5.41 5.09 -15.55
CA ALA A 226 6.46 6.12 -15.52
C ALA A 226 7.52 5.91 -14.42
N ASN A 227 7.20 5.18 -13.34
CA ASN A 227 8.13 4.86 -12.27
C ASN A 227 8.77 3.46 -12.40
N GLY A 228 8.73 2.87 -13.59
CA GLY A 228 9.39 1.60 -13.90
C GLY A 228 8.71 0.36 -13.30
N VAL A 229 7.49 0.48 -12.78
CA VAL A 229 6.71 -0.67 -12.28
C VAL A 229 6.02 -1.34 -13.45
N VAL A 230 6.09 -2.67 -13.50
CA VAL A 230 5.39 -3.47 -14.50
C VAL A 230 3.99 -3.80 -14.00
N LEU A 231 3.00 -3.61 -14.87
CA LEU A 231 1.58 -3.73 -14.58
C LEU A 231 0.94 -4.71 -15.56
N THR A 232 -0.04 -5.46 -15.08
CA THR A 232 -0.86 -6.32 -15.92
C THR A 232 -2.27 -6.46 -15.35
N ASP A 233 -3.25 -6.61 -16.24
CA ASP A 233 -4.61 -6.97 -15.86
C ASP A 233 -4.74 -8.44 -15.48
N GLY A 234 -3.76 -9.28 -15.84
CA GLY A 234 -3.92 -10.73 -15.86
C GLY A 234 -4.69 -11.20 -17.10
N ASN A 235 -5.10 -12.46 -17.06
CA ASN A 235 -6.00 -13.07 -18.04
C ASN A 235 -7.45 -12.54 -17.87
N GLU A 236 -8.41 -13.15 -18.55
CA GLU A 236 -9.84 -12.81 -18.48
C GLU A 236 -10.41 -12.85 -17.04
N GLU A 237 -9.81 -13.65 -16.16
CA GLU A 237 -10.19 -13.77 -14.75
C GLU A 237 -9.44 -12.79 -13.82
N GLY A 238 -8.56 -11.96 -14.38
CA GLY A 238 -7.71 -11.04 -13.64
C GLY A 238 -6.57 -11.72 -12.88
N ILE A 239 -6.12 -12.87 -13.38
CA ILE A 239 -5.08 -13.73 -12.78
C ILE A 239 -3.86 -13.74 -13.68
N VAL A 240 -2.66 -13.71 -13.10
CA VAL A 240 -1.41 -14.10 -13.78
C VAL A 240 -1.16 -15.58 -13.46
N PRO A 241 -1.39 -16.50 -14.42
CA PRO A 241 -1.28 -17.94 -14.20
C PRO A 241 0.11 -18.41 -13.73
N LEU A 242 0.13 -19.50 -12.94
CA LEU A 242 1.36 -20.15 -12.49
C LEU A 242 2.28 -20.56 -13.64
N LYS A 243 1.76 -20.85 -14.84
CA LYS A 243 2.57 -21.25 -16.02
C LYS A 243 3.53 -20.16 -16.51
N TYR A 244 3.32 -18.92 -16.10
CA TYR A 244 4.20 -17.79 -16.38
C TYR A 244 5.11 -17.45 -15.21
N PHE A 245 5.20 -18.30 -14.18
CA PHE A 245 6.16 -18.09 -13.10
C PHE A 245 7.48 -18.72 -13.50
N LYS A 246 8.45 -17.89 -13.87
CA LYS A 246 9.81 -18.30 -14.21
C LYS A 246 10.50 -18.94 -13.00
N GLU A 247 10.36 -18.30 -11.85
CA GLU A 247 10.91 -18.82 -10.60
C GLU A 247 10.09 -18.29 -9.41
N VAL A 248 9.91 -19.11 -8.38
CA VAL A 248 9.45 -18.65 -7.07
C VAL A 248 10.45 -19.09 -6.03
N ARG A 249 11.02 -18.16 -5.28
CA ARG A 249 11.99 -18.46 -4.22
C ARG A 249 11.72 -17.70 -2.94
N GLY A 250 12.05 -18.31 -1.82
CA GLY A 250 12.05 -17.61 -0.53
C GLY A 250 13.20 -16.63 -0.43
N ARG A 251 12.91 -15.42 0.05
CA ARG A 251 13.93 -14.43 0.45
C ARG A 251 14.37 -14.63 1.90
N ARG A 252 13.51 -15.23 2.73
CA ARG A 252 13.76 -15.44 4.17
C ARG A 252 13.59 -16.90 4.53
N GLN A 253 14.10 -17.30 5.69
CA GLN A 253 13.88 -18.64 6.28
C GLN A 253 14.39 -19.82 5.43
N GLY A 254 15.34 -19.60 4.51
CA GLY A 254 16.03 -20.69 3.81
C GLY A 254 15.14 -21.60 2.94
N VAL A 255 13.98 -21.11 2.49
CA VAL A 255 12.97 -21.91 1.78
C VAL A 255 13.45 -22.46 0.42
N GLY A 256 14.45 -21.82 -0.19
CA GLY A 256 14.91 -22.17 -1.53
C GLY A 256 13.87 -21.89 -2.61
N THR A 257 13.99 -22.60 -3.73
CA THR A 257 13.09 -22.47 -4.90
C THR A 257 11.88 -23.38 -4.76
N LEU A 258 10.68 -22.80 -4.81
CA LEU A 258 9.39 -23.51 -4.77
C LEU A 258 8.87 -23.85 -6.17
N TRP A 259 9.08 -22.95 -7.14
CA TRP A 259 8.61 -23.09 -8.52
C TRP A 259 9.73 -22.72 -9.48
N ARG A 260 9.80 -23.39 -10.63
CA ARG A 260 10.70 -23.09 -11.72
C ARG A 260 10.03 -23.41 -13.05
N ASP A 261 10.12 -22.49 -14.00
CA ASP A 261 9.60 -22.62 -15.37
C ASP A 261 8.11 -23.02 -15.47
N GLY A 262 7.30 -22.59 -14.49
CA GLY A 262 5.88 -22.90 -14.38
C GLY A 262 5.56 -24.22 -13.67
N GLU A 263 6.58 -24.98 -13.26
CA GLU A 263 6.44 -26.26 -12.57
C GLU A 263 6.78 -26.15 -11.08
N LYS A 264 6.09 -26.97 -10.28
CA LYS A 264 6.32 -27.06 -8.84
C LYS A 264 7.59 -27.87 -8.59
N VAL A 265 8.56 -27.27 -7.91
CA VAL A 265 9.83 -27.89 -7.53
C VAL A 265 9.81 -28.35 -6.08
N ALA A 266 9.22 -27.55 -5.19
CA ALA A 266 9.14 -27.86 -3.76
C ALA A 266 7.87 -27.33 -3.13
N ASP A 267 7.46 -27.96 -2.03
CA ASP A 267 6.46 -27.44 -1.13
C ASP A 267 7.06 -26.43 -0.15
N LEU A 268 6.21 -25.52 0.32
CA LEU A 268 6.59 -24.63 1.39
C LEU A 268 6.85 -25.47 2.67
N PRO A 269 8.05 -25.42 3.27
CA PRO A 269 8.36 -26.17 4.48
C PRO A 269 7.33 -25.91 5.59
N SER A 270 6.87 -26.98 6.25
CA SER A 270 5.86 -26.94 7.32
C SER A 270 6.32 -26.17 8.56
N GLU A 271 7.63 -26.01 8.73
CA GLU A 271 8.27 -25.33 9.86
C GLU A 271 8.25 -23.79 9.74
N ILE A 272 7.84 -23.26 8.59
CA ILE A 272 7.84 -21.81 8.34
C ILE A 272 6.75 -21.11 9.15
N VAL A 273 7.17 -20.06 9.87
CA VAL A 273 6.23 -19.20 10.59
C VAL A 273 5.58 -18.24 9.60
N ALA A 274 4.46 -18.66 9.02
CA ALA A 274 3.65 -17.84 8.11
C ALA A 274 2.92 -16.71 8.87
N LYS A 275 3.57 -15.55 9.01
CA LYS A 275 2.95 -14.37 9.65
C LYS A 275 2.16 -13.56 8.63
N VAL A 276 0.91 -13.25 8.98
CA VAL A 276 0.13 -12.29 8.20
C VAL A 276 0.64 -10.87 8.47
N PRO A 277 1.00 -10.08 7.45
CA PRO A 277 1.49 -8.72 7.65
C PRO A 277 0.49 -7.83 8.37
N MET A 278 1.01 -6.91 9.19
CA MET A 278 0.19 -5.96 9.94
C MET A 278 -0.74 -5.16 8.99
N GLY A 279 -2.03 -5.11 9.31
CA GLY A 279 -3.05 -4.46 8.47
C GLY A 279 -3.61 -5.32 7.31
N LYS A 280 -3.14 -6.57 7.14
CA LYS A 280 -3.72 -7.55 6.21
C LYS A 280 -4.37 -8.76 6.89
N GLY A 281 -4.40 -8.79 8.23
CA GLY A 281 -5.22 -9.75 8.97
C GLY A 281 -6.67 -9.65 8.49
N ARG A 282 -7.34 -10.78 8.27
CA ARG A 282 -8.81 -10.80 8.14
C ARG A 282 -9.33 -10.05 9.36
N GLY A 283 -9.79 -8.82 9.15
CA GLY A 283 -10.55 -8.08 10.15
C GLY A 283 -11.73 -8.98 10.47
N GLY A 284 -11.65 -9.66 11.62
CA GLY A 284 -12.82 -10.26 12.21
C GLY A 284 -13.82 -9.13 12.35
N SER A 285 -14.92 -9.25 11.61
CA SER A 285 -16.14 -8.48 11.84
C SER A 285 -16.39 -8.49 13.35
N SER A 286 -15.99 -7.41 14.02
CA SER A 286 -16.27 -7.23 15.44
C SER A 286 -17.74 -6.92 15.53
N GLY A 287 -18.50 -8.01 15.65
CA GLY A 287 -19.83 -8.15 16.21
C GLY A 287 -20.69 -6.90 16.26
N ARG A 288 -21.81 -6.98 15.51
CA ARG A 288 -23.12 -6.56 16.02
C ARG A 288 -23.23 -6.91 17.52
N ARG A 289 -23.15 -5.90 18.38
CA ARG A 289 -23.63 -5.89 19.78
C ARG A 289 -23.76 -4.42 20.17
N GLY A 290 -24.92 -3.87 20.52
CA GLY A 290 -26.25 -4.43 20.64
C GLY A 290 -27.23 -3.27 20.79
N GLY A 291 -28.47 -3.48 20.33
CA GLY A 291 -29.58 -2.60 20.63
C GLY A 291 -29.71 -2.44 22.14
N ARG A 292 -29.47 -1.23 22.62
CA ARG A 292 -29.67 -0.88 24.02
C ARG A 292 -31.17 -0.66 24.22
N GLY A 293 -31.89 -1.77 24.44
CA GLY A 293 -33.23 -1.78 25.00
C GLY A 293 -33.19 -1.16 26.38
N GLY A 294 -33.43 0.15 26.47
CA GLY A 294 -33.62 0.87 27.72
C GLY A 294 -35.05 0.70 28.21
N ARG A 295 -35.34 -0.42 28.89
CA ARG A 295 -36.45 -0.47 29.86
C ARG A 295 -36.12 0.52 30.98
N ARG A 296 -36.75 1.70 30.98
CA ARG A 296 -36.88 2.53 32.18
C ARG A 296 -38.28 2.38 32.72
N GLY A 297 -38.44 1.44 33.64
CA GLY A 297 -39.49 1.51 34.64
C GLY A 297 -39.13 2.60 35.65
N GLY A 298 -40.00 3.59 35.78
CA GLY A 298 -39.96 4.61 36.83
C GLY A 298 -41.38 4.89 37.26
N ARG A 299 -41.80 4.21 38.33
CA ARG A 299 -43.06 4.49 39.04
C ARG A 299 -43.00 5.88 39.66
N GLY A 300 -44.18 6.48 39.78
CA GLY A 300 -44.37 7.89 40.12
C GLY A 300 -43.96 8.29 41.53
N ARG A 301 -43.97 9.61 41.75
CA ARG A 301 -44.79 10.28 42.77
C ARG A 301 -44.65 11.80 42.66
N GLY A 302 -45.81 12.47 42.56
CA GLY A 302 -46.14 13.60 43.43
C GLY A 302 -45.91 15.01 42.89
N GLY A 303 -46.97 15.83 42.93
CA GLY A 303 -46.85 17.27 43.20
C GLY A 303 -47.82 18.14 42.42
N ASP A 304 -48.95 18.49 43.03
CA ASP A 304 -49.85 19.58 42.65
C ASP A 304 -49.11 20.91 42.39
N ARG A 305 -49.49 21.60 41.32
CA ARG A 305 -50.23 22.88 41.33
C ARG A 305 -50.27 23.47 39.92
#